data_AF-A0A836UKM0-F1
#
_entry.id   AF-A0A836UKM0-F1
#
_cell.length_a   1.000
_cell.length_b   1.000
_cell.length_c   1.000
_cell.angle_alpha   90.00
_cell.angle_beta   90.00
_cell.angle_gamma   90.00
#
_symmetry.space_group_name_H-M   'P 1'
#
loop_
_entity.id
_entity.type
_entity.pdbx_description
1 polymer ?
#
loop_
_entity_poly.entity_id
_entity_poly.type
_entity_poly.pdbx_seq_one_letter_code
_entity_poly.pdbx_strand_id
1 'polypeptide(L)'
;EIMAQALHEYGAIVVVPDIEAGVELLNQMAPEHAELLVADPWSWLDKIRHCGALFLGSASTEPVGDYFAGTNHVLPTNGAARYASSLGLADFVKTTSIIAYTDERLQSTGEHIIRMARAEGLEAHARAVSVRQDRRAE
;
A
#
# COMPACT_ATOMS: atom_id res chain seq x y z
N GLU A 1 30.30 12.99 -14.76
CA GLU A 1 30.05 12.00 -15.83
C GLU A 1 28.67 11.36 -15.69
N ILE A 2 28.40 10.60 -14.62
CA ILE A 2 27.11 9.91 -14.40
C ILE A 2 25.89 10.85 -14.46
N MET A 3 25.93 11.99 -13.74
CA MET A 3 24.81 12.96 -13.77
C MET A 3 24.50 13.48 -15.18
N ALA A 4 25.53 13.77 -15.97
CA ALA A 4 25.36 14.28 -17.33
C ALA A 4 24.72 13.23 -18.25
N GLN A 5 25.13 11.97 -18.12
CA GLN A 5 24.55 10.86 -18.85
C GLN A 5 23.08 10.63 -18.46
N ALA A 6 22.77 10.61 -17.15
CA ALA A 6 21.41 10.41 -16.66
C ALA A 6 20.46 11.52 -17.15
N LEU A 7 20.90 12.78 -17.08
CA LEU A 7 20.13 13.92 -17.60
C LEU A 7 19.92 13.83 -19.12
N HIS A 8 20.93 13.40 -19.88
CA HIS A 8 20.81 13.25 -21.32
C HIS A 8 19.86 12.12 -21.74
N GLU A 9 19.92 10.97 -21.06
CA GLU A 9 19.13 9.79 -21.41
C GLU A 9 17.69 9.83 -20.87
N TYR A 10 17.48 10.37 -19.66
CA TYR A 10 16.21 10.27 -18.93
C TYR A 10 15.64 11.61 -18.46
N GLY A 11 16.40 12.71 -18.55
CA GLY A 11 15.93 14.03 -18.12
C GLY A 11 14.80 14.55 -19.01
N ALA A 12 13.76 15.10 -18.39
CA ALA A 12 12.63 15.69 -19.09
C ALA A 12 12.11 16.94 -18.37
N ILE A 13 11.57 17.87 -19.15
CA ILE A 13 10.81 19.02 -18.66
C ILE A 13 9.41 18.92 -19.25
N VAL A 14 8.39 18.85 -18.41
CA VAL A 14 7.00 18.81 -18.84
C VAL A 14 6.32 20.11 -18.43
N VAL A 15 5.88 20.89 -19.43
CA VAL A 15 5.14 22.12 -19.20
C VAL A 15 3.65 21.79 -19.14
N VAL A 16 3.02 22.11 -18.02
CA VAL A 16 1.59 21.88 -17.76
C VAL A 16 0.85 23.22 -17.70
N PRO A 17 -0.47 23.24 -17.96
CA PRO A 17 -1.25 24.49 -17.94
C PRO A 17 -1.38 25.10 -16.54
N ASP A 18 -1.39 24.28 -15.49
CA ASP A 18 -1.56 24.66 -14.09
C ASP A 18 -1.01 23.59 -13.12
N ILE A 19 -1.04 23.89 -11.82
CA ILE A 19 -0.53 22.99 -10.79
C ILE A 19 -1.42 21.74 -10.66
N GLU A 20 -2.74 21.87 -10.84
CA GLU A 20 -3.66 20.74 -10.88
C GLU A 20 -3.24 19.69 -11.90
N ALA A 21 -2.99 20.08 -13.14
CA ALA A 21 -2.50 19.18 -14.19
C ALA A 21 -1.12 18.59 -13.84
N GLY A 22 -0.26 19.36 -13.17
CA GLY A 22 1.02 18.86 -12.65
C GLY A 22 0.86 17.77 -11.58
N VAL A 23 -0.08 17.95 -10.66
CA VAL A 23 -0.41 16.96 -9.62
C VAL A 23 -1.06 15.72 -10.21
N GLU A 24 -1.92 15.87 -11.21
CA GLU A 24 -2.48 14.73 -11.95
C GLU A 24 -1.38 13.92 -12.65
N LEU A 25 -0.43 14.61 -13.29
CA LEU A 25 0.73 13.97 -13.93
C LEU A 25 1.62 13.26 -12.89
N LEU A 26 1.92 13.90 -11.76
CA LEU A 26 2.71 13.30 -10.67
C LEU A 26 2.05 12.00 -10.17
N ASN A 27 0.74 12.03 -9.93
CA ASN A 27 -0.03 10.84 -9.54
C ASN A 27 0.00 9.75 -10.63
N GLN A 28 -0.05 10.15 -11.90
CA GLN A 28 0.09 9.24 -13.02
C GLN A 28 1.51 8.69 -13.16
N MET A 29 2.56 9.38 -12.73
CA MET A 29 3.93 8.87 -12.78
C MET A 29 4.25 7.96 -11.58
N ALA A 30 3.70 8.28 -10.40
CA ALA A 30 3.99 7.61 -9.14
C ALA A 30 5.51 7.55 -8.85
N PRO A 31 6.19 8.71 -8.76
CA PRO A 31 7.63 8.77 -8.61
C PRO A 31 8.11 8.21 -7.26
N GLU A 32 9.38 7.83 -7.20
CA GLU A 32 10.06 7.49 -5.95
C GLU A 32 10.12 8.71 -5.01
N HIS A 33 10.73 9.80 -5.49
CA HIS A 33 10.82 11.09 -4.79
C HIS A 33 10.01 12.16 -5.51
N ALA A 34 9.25 12.96 -4.76
CA ALA A 34 8.50 14.11 -5.28
C ALA A 34 8.78 15.36 -4.44
N GLU A 35 9.19 16.45 -5.07
CA GLU A 35 9.37 17.75 -4.42
C GLU A 35 8.29 18.75 -4.87
N LEU A 36 7.56 19.34 -3.92
CA LEU A 36 6.58 20.40 -4.17
C LEU A 36 7.17 21.76 -3.84
N LEU A 37 7.67 22.44 -4.87
CA LEU A 37 8.24 23.79 -4.80
C LEU A 37 7.23 24.83 -5.29
N VAL A 38 6.16 25.02 -4.51
CA VAL A 38 5.09 25.99 -4.77
C VAL A 38 4.87 26.90 -3.55
N ALA A 39 4.11 27.98 -3.71
CA ALA A 39 3.93 28.99 -2.65
C ALA A 39 3.28 28.44 -1.37
N ASP A 40 2.28 27.56 -1.50
CA ASP A 40 1.61 26.88 -0.38
C ASP A 40 1.55 25.37 -0.64
N PRO A 41 2.65 24.63 -0.38
CA PRO A 41 2.74 23.21 -0.73
C PRO A 41 1.81 22.33 0.11
N TRP A 42 1.43 22.78 1.32
CA TRP A 42 0.52 22.06 2.20
C TRP A 42 -0.89 21.96 1.64
N SER A 43 -1.35 22.98 0.91
CA SER A 43 -2.67 22.98 0.25
C SER A 43 -2.86 21.91 -0.84
N TRP A 44 -1.78 21.23 -1.24
CA TRP A 44 -1.80 20.20 -2.28
C TRP A 44 -1.65 18.78 -1.75
N LEU A 45 -1.36 18.61 -0.46
CA LEU A 45 -1.02 17.32 0.14
C LEU A 45 -2.12 16.26 -0.07
N ASP A 46 -3.38 16.66 0.06
CA ASP A 46 -4.55 15.81 -0.11
C ASP A 46 -4.79 15.37 -1.56
N LYS A 47 -4.23 16.08 -2.53
CA LYS A 47 -4.29 15.75 -3.95
C LYS A 47 -3.17 14.80 -4.39
N ILE A 48 -2.11 14.61 -3.59
CA ILE A 48 -1.02 13.67 -3.88
C ILE A 48 -1.38 12.27 -3.37
N ARG A 49 -1.55 11.33 -4.30
CA ARG A 49 -1.94 9.93 -4.04
C ARG A 49 -0.77 8.96 -4.15
N HIS A 50 0.20 9.25 -5.02
CA HIS A 50 1.27 8.31 -5.36
C HIS A 50 2.63 8.99 -5.41
N CYS A 51 3.47 8.70 -4.41
CA CYS A 51 4.90 8.94 -4.38
C CYS A 51 5.53 8.10 -3.26
N GLY A 52 6.82 7.75 -3.36
CA GLY A 52 7.54 7.06 -2.29
C GLY A 52 7.77 7.98 -1.08
N ALA A 53 8.35 9.16 -1.34
CA ALA A 53 8.48 10.24 -0.36
C ALA A 53 8.13 11.59 -0.99
N LEU A 54 7.40 12.41 -0.23
CA LEU A 54 6.96 13.75 -0.62
C LEU A 54 7.69 14.79 0.22
N PHE A 55 8.32 15.73 -0.46
CA PHE A 55 9.06 16.82 0.15
C PHE A 55 8.36 18.15 -0.12
N LEU A 56 8.13 18.95 0.93
CA LEU A 56 7.31 20.17 0.85
C LEU A 56 8.16 21.43 1.09
N GLY A 57 8.27 22.27 0.06
CA GLY A 57 8.94 23.57 0.15
C GLY A 57 10.45 23.52 -0.03
N SER A 58 11.06 24.70 -0.20
CA SER A 58 12.44 24.85 -0.68
C SER A 58 13.53 24.39 0.28
N ALA A 59 13.21 24.20 1.56
CA ALA A 59 14.17 23.74 2.57
C ALA A 59 14.17 22.20 2.74
N SER A 60 13.23 21.51 2.08
CA SER A 60 13.08 20.06 2.13
C SER A 60 13.61 19.45 0.83
N THR A 61 14.88 19.65 0.51
CA THR A 61 15.47 18.96 -0.65
C THR A 61 15.60 17.47 -0.35
N GLU A 62 15.55 16.62 -1.37
CA GLU A 62 15.65 15.15 -1.24
C GLU A 62 16.75 14.65 -0.26
N PRO A 63 17.98 15.22 -0.25
CA PRO A 63 19.02 14.78 0.69
C PRO A 63 18.66 14.92 2.18
N VAL A 64 17.72 15.80 2.53
CA VAL A 64 17.23 15.94 3.90
C VAL A 64 16.54 14.64 4.35
N GLY A 65 15.76 14.01 3.47
CA GLY A 65 15.07 12.74 3.71
C GLY A 65 16.01 11.55 3.73
N ASP A 66 17.02 11.58 2.85
CA ASP A 66 18.02 10.51 2.73
C ASP A 66 18.89 10.33 3.97
N TYR A 67 19.17 11.43 4.68
CA TYR A 67 20.21 11.42 5.70
C TYR A 67 19.74 11.79 7.11
N PHE A 68 18.76 12.69 7.25
CA PHE A 68 18.55 13.34 8.56
C PHE A 68 17.10 13.41 9.05
N ALA A 69 16.12 13.54 8.16
CA ALA A 69 14.72 13.73 8.56
C ALA A 69 14.12 12.56 9.36
N GLY A 70 14.76 11.38 9.30
CA GLY A 70 14.33 10.16 10.00
C GLY A 70 13.36 9.29 9.20
N THR A 71 13.05 9.69 7.96
CA THR A 71 12.38 8.84 6.97
C THR A 71 13.31 7.73 6.48
N ASN A 72 12.76 6.65 5.92
CA ASN A 72 13.55 5.61 5.28
C ASN A 72 13.70 5.94 3.79
N HIS A 73 14.93 5.93 3.27
CA HIS A 73 15.20 6.20 1.85
C HIS A 73 15.17 4.96 0.95
N VAL A 74 14.83 3.78 1.49
CA VAL A 74 14.53 2.61 0.67
C VAL A 74 13.07 2.70 0.24
N LEU A 75 12.87 3.18 -0.98
CA LEU A 75 11.56 3.56 -1.52
C LEU A 75 11.17 2.72 -2.74
N PRO A 76 9.86 2.66 -3.06
CA PRO A 76 9.38 2.01 -4.27
C PRO A 76 9.72 2.84 -5.51
N THR A 77 10.45 2.24 -6.46
CA THR A 77 10.87 2.88 -7.71
C THR A 77 10.04 2.40 -8.91
N ASN A 78 10.26 2.98 -10.09
CA ASN A 78 9.65 2.55 -11.36
C ASN A 78 8.10 2.47 -11.32
N GLY A 79 7.45 3.45 -10.67
CA GLY A 79 5.99 3.52 -10.55
C GLY A 79 5.38 2.62 -9.47
N ALA A 80 6.19 1.89 -8.70
CA ALA A 80 5.72 0.99 -7.66
C ALA A 80 5.04 1.73 -6.48
N ALA A 81 5.23 3.05 -6.34
CA ALA A 81 4.55 3.88 -5.34
C ALA A 81 3.00 3.87 -5.47
N ARG A 82 2.44 3.25 -6.51
CA ARG A 82 1.00 2.98 -6.62
C ARG A 82 0.49 1.89 -5.68
N TYR A 83 1.35 0.96 -5.28
CA TYR A 83 0.96 -0.23 -4.54
C TYR A 83 1.95 -0.65 -3.45
N ALA A 84 3.16 -0.11 -3.46
CA ALA A 84 4.18 -0.36 -2.45
C ALA A 84 4.43 0.92 -1.63
N SER A 85 4.86 0.72 -0.39
CA SER A 85 5.21 1.79 0.54
C SER A 85 6.73 1.91 0.68
N SER A 86 7.19 3.03 1.25
CA SER A 86 8.52 3.13 1.84
C SER A 86 8.79 1.95 2.76
N LEU A 87 10.02 1.44 2.75
CA LEU A 87 10.48 0.46 3.72
C LEU A 87 10.23 0.98 5.15
N GLY A 88 9.59 0.17 5.97
CA GLY A 88 9.23 0.53 7.33
C GLY A 88 9.19 -0.68 8.25
N LEU A 89 8.73 -0.46 9.48
CA LEU A 89 8.65 -1.54 10.47
C LEU A 89 7.78 -2.70 9.99
N ALA A 90 6.73 -2.41 9.22
CA ALA A 90 5.79 -3.39 8.67
C ALA A 90 6.49 -4.48 7.85
N ASP A 91 7.59 -4.15 7.16
CA ASP A 91 8.35 -5.09 6.32
C ASP A 91 9.19 -6.08 7.13
N PHE A 92 9.46 -5.77 8.40
CA PHE A 92 10.25 -6.59 9.32
C PHE A 92 9.39 -7.31 10.38
N VAL A 93 8.07 -7.15 10.31
CA VAL A 93 7.13 -7.84 11.21
C VAL A 93 6.27 -8.81 10.42
N LYS A 94 5.80 -9.85 11.11
CA LYS A 94 4.90 -10.86 10.54
C LYS A 94 3.60 -10.91 11.33
N THR A 95 2.48 -10.64 10.66
CA THR A 95 1.15 -10.76 11.25
C THR A 95 0.66 -12.21 11.24
N THR A 96 0.04 -12.66 12.33
CA THR A 96 -0.60 -13.98 12.41
C THR A 96 -2.02 -13.82 12.94
N SER A 97 -3.01 -14.26 12.17
CA SER A 97 -4.40 -14.33 12.64
C SER A 97 -4.57 -15.52 13.58
N ILE A 98 -5.08 -15.26 14.79
CA ILE A 98 -5.45 -16.30 15.76
C ILE A 98 -6.97 -16.40 15.78
N ILE A 99 -7.49 -17.59 15.53
CA ILE A 99 -8.95 -17.85 15.51
C ILE A 99 -9.26 -18.87 16.59
N ALA A 100 -10.09 -18.45 17.56
CA ALA A 100 -10.66 -19.33 18.57
C ALA A 100 -12.19 -19.25 18.45
N TYR A 101 -12.81 -20.35 18.05
CA TYR A 101 -14.26 -20.44 17.87
C TYR A 101 -14.87 -21.20 19.04
N THR A 102 -15.95 -20.67 19.61
CA THR A 102 -16.69 -21.39 20.66
C THR A 102 -17.62 -22.42 20.03
N ASP A 103 -17.93 -23.47 20.79
CA ASP A 103 -18.90 -24.49 20.36
C ASP A 103 -20.25 -23.85 20.01
N GLU A 104 -20.76 -22.95 20.86
CA GLU A 104 -22.05 -22.26 20.63
C GLU A 104 -22.05 -21.47 19.32
N ARG A 105 -20.94 -20.80 19.01
CA ARG A 105 -20.81 -20.07 17.76
C ARG A 105 -20.71 -21.03 16.56
N LEU A 106 -20.03 -22.17 16.71
CA LEU A 106 -19.99 -23.21 15.68
C LEU A 106 -21.37 -23.79 15.41
N GLN A 107 -22.19 -24.01 16.43
CA GLN A 107 -23.54 -24.52 16.25
C GLN A 107 -24.45 -23.53 15.52
N SER A 108 -24.41 -22.26 15.91
CA SER A 108 -25.25 -21.22 15.30
C SER A 108 -24.85 -20.84 13.87
N THR A 109 -23.60 -21.09 13.47
CA THR A 109 -23.09 -20.71 12.14
C THR A 109 -22.71 -21.89 11.24
N GLY A 110 -22.67 -23.11 11.77
CA GLY A 110 -22.16 -24.30 11.10
C GLY A 110 -22.88 -24.59 9.79
N GLU A 111 -24.21 -24.49 9.77
CA GLU A 111 -25.03 -24.69 8.56
C GLU A 111 -24.68 -23.70 7.43
N HIS A 112 -24.37 -22.45 7.77
CA HIS A 112 -23.93 -21.47 6.77
C HIS A 112 -22.55 -21.85 6.20
N ILE A 113 -21.63 -22.28 7.06
CA ILE A 113 -20.27 -22.70 6.66
C ILE A 113 -20.35 -23.96 5.78
N ILE A 114 -21.16 -24.95 6.17
CA ILE A 114 -21.42 -26.17 5.40
C ILE A 114 -21.99 -25.84 4.02
N ARG A 115 -22.98 -24.93 3.97
CA ARG A 115 -23.61 -24.53 2.72
C ARG A 115 -22.63 -23.84 1.77
N MET A 116 -21.79 -22.95 2.27
CA MET A 116 -20.73 -22.32 1.47
C MET A 116 -19.74 -23.36 0.96
N ALA A 117 -19.24 -24.24 1.84
CA ALA A 117 -18.30 -25.29 1.45
C ALA A 117 -18.87 -26.23 0.38
N ARG A 118 -20.16 -26.59 0.45
CA ARG A 118 -20.83 -27.39 -0.58
C ARG A 118 -21.04 -26.65 -1.89
N ALA A 119 -21.37 -25.36 -1.85
CA ALA A 119 -21.49 -24.53 -3.04
C ALA A 119 -20.16 -24.42 -3.82
N GLU A 120 -19.03 -24.48 -3.10
CA GLU A 120 -17.68 -24.51 -3.68
C GLU A 120 -17.23 -25.93 -4.10
N GLY A 121 -18.06 -26.96 -3.88
CA GLY A 121 -17.71 -28.36 -4.16
C GLY A 121 -16.74 -29.00 -3.15
N LEU A 122 -16.51 -28.36 -2.00
CA LEU A 122 -15.55 -28.78 -0.97
C LEU A 122 -16.21 -29.63 0.13
N GLU A 123 -16.68 -30.83 -0.22
CA GLU A 123 -17.43 -31.67 0.74
C GLU A 123 -16.60 -32.06 1.98
N ALA A 124 -15.28 -32.19 1.87
CA ALA A 124 -14.42 -32.46 3.03
C ALA A 124 -14.43 -31.31 4.06
N HIS A 125 -14.52 -30.04 3.60
CA HIS A 125 -14.63 -28.88 4.48
C HIS A 125 -16.00 -28.83 5.17
N ALA A 126 -17.07 -29.10 4.41
CA ALA A 126 -18.42 -29.22 4.96
C ALA A 126 -18.49 -30.29 6.06
N ARG A 127 -17.97 -31.50 5.80
CA ARG A 127 -17.96 -32.59 6.78
C ARG A 127 -17.13 -32.29 8.02
N ALA A 128 -16.04 -31.51 7.90
CA ALA A 128 -15.25 -31.11 9.06
C ALA A 128 -16.07 -30.28 10.06
N VAL A 129 -17.04 -29.49 9.57
CA VAL A 129 -17.97 -28.74 10.42
C VAL A 129 -19.11 -29.64 10.89
N SER A 130 -19.76 -30.38 9.98
CA SER A 130 -20.95 -31.17 10.30
C SER A 130 -20.69 -32.20 11.41
N VAL A 131 -19.56 -32.93 11.37
CA VAL A 131 -19.22 -33.95 12.38
C VAL A 131 -19.10 -33.36 13.80
N ARG A 132 -18.80 -32.07 13.92
CA ARG A 132 -18.72 -31.36 15.21
C ARG A 132 -20.10 -30.85 15.66
N GLN A 133 -21.05 -30.68 14.73
CA GLN A 133 -22.44 -30.43 15.06
C GLN A 133 -23.14 -31.72 15.52
N ASP A 134 -22.90 -32.83 14.80
CA ASP A 134 -23.52 -34.13 15.05
C ASP A 134 -23.13 -34.72 16.42
N ARG A 135 -21.87 -34.58 16.83
CA ARG A 135 -21.32 -35.09 18.12
C ARG A 135 -21.97 -34.54 19.39
N ARG A 136 -22.84 -33.52 19.31
CA ARG A 136 -23.61 -32.98 20.44
C ARG A 136 -25.11 -33.27 20.35
N ALA A 137 -25.58 -33.83 19.23
CA ALA A 137 -26.95 -34.31 19.10
C ALA A 137 -27.15 -35.71 19.69
N GLU A 138 -26.05 -36.44 19.91
CA GLU A 138 -25.93 -37.66 20.75
C GLU A 138 -25.71 -37.31 22.22
#